data_AF-Q08XJ1-F1
#
_entry.id   AF-Q08XJ1-F1
#
_cell.length_a   1.000
_cell.length_b   1.000
_cell.length_c   1.000
_cell.angle_alpha   90.00
_cell.angle_beta   90.00
_cell.angle_gamma   90.00
#
_symmetry.space_group_name_H-M   'P 1'
#
loop_
_entity.id
_entity.type
_entity.pdbx_description
1 polymer ?
#
loop_
_entity_poly.entity_id
_entity_poly.type
_entity_poly.pdbx_seq_one_letter_code
_entity_poly.pdbx_strand_id
1 'polypeptide(L)'
;MSLPPDDEELLAIIKETVPPGRVRHIHPEATLRQAGIDSLCMVLIVGRFLERYPGPAEPLEKQLGSVRTIRELLDLGRVAREAWGHENGHG
;
A
#
# COMPACT_ATOMS: atom_id res chain seq x y z
N MET A 1 5.09 1.35 20.20
CA MET A 1 5.55 2.41 19.29
C MET A 1 4.42 2.66 18.30
N SER A 2 3.97 3.91 18.17
CA SER A 2 2.98 4.30 17.16
C SER A 2 3.64 4.30 15.78
N LEU A 3 2.85 4.12 14.71
CA LEU A 3 3.36 4.18 13.35
C LEU A 3 3.63 5.65 12.95
N PRO A 4 4.55 5.91 12.01
CA PRO A 4 4.63 7.22 11.37
C PRO A 4 3.25 7.63 10.82
N PRO A 5 2.87 8.93 10.84
CA PRO A 5 1.57 9.39 10.34
C PRO A 5 1.27 8.95 8.90
N ASP A 6 2.29 8.94 8.03
CA ASP A 6 2.16 8.50 6.65
C ASP A 6 1.85 7.00 6.55
N ASP A 7 2.46 6.19 7.41
CA ASP A 7 2.16 4.76 7.52
C ASP A 7 0.73 4.54 8.04
N GLU A 8 0.23 5.39 8.93
CA GLU A 8 -1.15 5.31 9.41
C GLU A 8 -2.16 5.59 8.28
N GLU A 9 -1.93 6.61 7.45
CA GLU A 9 -2.77 6.90 6.28
C GLU A 9 -2.72 5.74 5.27
N LEU A 10 -1.52 5.26 4.91
CA LEU A 10 -1.37 4.15 3.98
C LEU A 10 -2.02 2.86 4.51
N LEU A 11 -1.90 2.59 5.81
CA LEU A 11 -2.54 1.45 6.44
C LEU A 11 -4.07 1.58 6.44
N ALA A 12 -4.60 2.80 6.59
CA ALA A 12 -6.03 3.07 6.47
C ALA A 12 -6.53 2.79 5.05
N ILE A 13 -5.82 3.28 4.03
CA ILE A 13 -6.12 3.00 2.62
C ILE A 13 -6.16 1.50 2.36
N ILE A 14 -5.14 0.76 2.81
CA ILE A 14 -5.10 -0.71 2.67
C ILE A 14 -6.35 -1.32 3.31
N LYS A 15 -6.67 -0.98 4.56
CA LYS A 15 -7.82 -1.54 5.29
C LYS A 15 -9.16 -1.25 4.62
N GLU A 16 -9.34 -0.06 4.07
CA GLU A 16 -10.57 0.35 3.38
C GLU A 16 -10.72 -0.31 2.00
N THR A 17 -9.61 -0.64 1.35
CA THR A 17 -9.63 -1.19 -0.02
C THR A 17 -10.05 -2.65 -0.05
N VAL A 18 -9.65 -3.42 0.95
CA VAL A 18 -9.90 -4.86 0.95
C VAL A 18 -11.30 -5.17 1.49
N PRO A 19 -12.05 -6.09 0.86
CA PRO A 19 -13.40 -6.42 1.31
C PRO A 19 -13.45 -6.83 2.79
N PRO A 20 -14.51 -6.45 3.53
CA PRO A 20 -14.65 -6.79 4.93
C PRO A 20 -14.61 -8.31 5.13
N GLY A 21 -13.86 -8.75 6.14
CA GLY A 21 -13.71 -10.18 6.48
C GLY A 21 -12.69 -10.95 5.65
N ARG A 22 -12.14 -10.39 4.56
CA ARG A 22 -11.01 -11.03 3.84
C ARG A 22 -9.70 -10.91 4.62
N VAL A 23 -9.52 -9.77 5.25
CA VAL A 23 -8.22 -9.37 5.78
C VAL A 23 -8.25 -9.34 7.31
N ARG A 24 -7.19 -9.87 7.92
CA ARG A 24 -7.02 -10.02 9.36
C ARG A 24 -5.59 -9.64 9.74
N HIS A 25 -5.34 -9.32 11.01
CA HIS A 25 -3.98 -9.06 11.51
C HIS A 25 -3.16 -8.04 10.67
N ILE A 26 -3.77 -6.93 10.26
CA ILE A 26 -3.06 -5.87 9.51
C ILE A 26 -2.17 -5.08 10.45
N HIS A 27 -0.89 -5.46 10.49
CA HIS A 27 0.19 -4.76 11.16
C HIS A 27 1.47 -4.94 10.33
N PRO A 28 2.45 -4.03 10.40
CA PRO A 28 3.56 -4.01 9.45
C PRO A 28 4.40 -5.29 9.39
N GLU A 29 4.57 -5.98 10.52
CA GLU A 29 5.38 -7.20 10.62
C GLU A 29 4.65 -8.45 10.08
N ALA A 30 3.37 -8.35 9.75
CA ALA A 30 2.63 -9.46 9.17
C ALA A 30 3.06 -9.73 7.73
N THR A 31 3.19 -11.00 7.36
CA THR A 31 3.24 -11.41 5.95
C THR A 31 1.88 -11.16 5.29
N LEU A 32 1.87 -10.91 3.97
CA LEU A 32 0.63 -10.78 3.19
C LEU A 32 -0.28 -12.01 3.38
N ARG A 33 0.33 -13.20 3.46
CA ARG A 33 -0.38 -14.45 3.71
C ARG A 33 -1.06 -14.48 5.08
N GLN A 34 -0.38 -14.06 6.13
CA GLN A 34 -0.97 -13.95 7.48
C GLN A 34 -2.08 -12.90 7.51
N ALA A 35 -1.93 -11.85 6.69
CA ALA A 35 -2.92 -10.80 6.56
C ALA A 35 -4.16 -11.22 5.75
N GLY A 36 -4.08 -12.29 4.96
CA GLY A 36 -5.14 -12.69 4.02
C GLY A 36 -5.15 -11.83 2.75
N ILE A 37 -4.04 -11.19 2.40
CA ILE A 37 -3.86 -10.43 1.17
C ILE A 37 -3.33 -11.37 0.09
N ASP A 38 -4.12 -11.52 -0.99
CA ASP A 38 -3.80 -12.28 -2.19
C ASP A 38 -3.54 -11.35 -3.39
N SER A 39 -3.33 -11.92 -4.58
CA SER A 39 -3.06 -11.14 -5.81
C SER A 39 -4.20 -10.21 -6.20
N LEU A 40 -5.46 -10.57 -5.94
CA LEU A 40 -6.61 -9.71 -6.19
C LEU A 40 -6.58 -8.51 -5.23
N CYS A 41 -6.30 -8.76 -3.96
CA CYS A 41 -6.15 -7.70 -2.96
C CYS A 41 -5.04 -6.71 -3.37
N MET A 42 -3.90 -7.23 -3.85
CA MET A 42 -2.78 -6.39 -4.32
C MET A 42 -3.20 -5.48 -5.49
N VAL A 43 -3.93 -6.00 -6.48
CA VAL A 43 -4.43 -5.21 -7.61
C VAL A 43 -5.37 -4.09 -7.13
N LEU A 44 -6.28 -4.40 -6.21
CA LEU A 44 -7.20 -3.40 -5.65
C LEU A 44 -6.44 -2.32 -4.87
N ILE A 45 -5.49 -2.72 -4.02
CA ILE A 45 -4.69 -1.80 -3.19
C ILE A 45 -3.85 -0.88 -4.07
N VAL A 46 -3.18 -1.41 -5.09
CA VAL A 46 -2.42 -0.60 -6.06
C VAL A 46 -3.34 0.36 -6.81
N GLY A 47 -4.50 -0.11 -7.27
CA GLY A 47 -5.50 0.76 -7.91
C GLY A 47 -5.92 1.91 -6.99
N ARG A 48 -6.15 1.62 -5.71
CA ARG A 48 -6.51 2.65 -4.72
C ARG A 48 -5.38 3.63 -4.44
N PHE A 49 -4.13 3.17 -4.42
CA PHE A 49 -2.97 4.08 -4.32
C PHE A 49 -2.90 5.03 -5.51
N LEU A 50 -3.14 4.55 -6.73
CA LEU A 50 -3.13 5.40 -7.94
C LEU A 50 -4.32 6.37 -8.00
N GLU A 51 -5.48 5.99 -7.45
CA GLU A 51 -6.61 6.91 -7.28
C GLU A 51 -6.29 8.03 -6.29
N ARG A 52 -5.57 7.71 -5.21
CA ARG A 52 -5.23 8.66 -4.14
C ARG A 52 -4.02 9.53 -4.47
N TYR A 53 -3.04 8.96 -5.17
CA TYR A 53 -1.78 9.56 -5.59
C TYR A 53 -1.64 9.42 -7.10
N PRO A 54 -2.31 10.28 -7.91
CA PRO A 54 -2.28 10.18 -9.36
C PRO A 54 -0.87 10.35 -9.95
N GLY A 55 -0.25 9.26 -10.39
CA GLY A 55 1.10 9.25 -10.94
C GLY A 55 1.36 8.02 -11.81
N PRO A 56 2.59 7.83 -12.32
CA PRO A 56 2.92 6.68 -13.15
C PRO A 56 2.81 5.38 -12.35
N ALA A 57 2.12 4.37 -12.91
CA ALA A 57 1.96 3.05 -12.29
C ALA A 57 3.24 2.19 -12.38
N GLU A 58 4.10 2.48 -13.35
CA GLU A 58 5.27 1.67 -13.68
C GLU A 58 6.25 1.41 -12.51
N PRO A 59 6.54 2.37 -11.61
CA PRO A 59 7.36 2.13 -10.42
C PRO A 59 6.74 1.13 -9.44
N LEU A 60 5.41 1.09 -9.34
CA LEU A 60 4.69 0.17 -8.46
C LEU A 60 4.64 -1.23 -9.07
N GLU A 61 4.35 -1.33 -10.37
CA GLU A 61 4.27 -2.60 -11.09
C GLU A 61 5.59 -3.38 -11.01
N LYS A 62 6.73 -2.70 -11.14
CA LYS A 62 8.08 -3.30 -11.04
C LYS A 62 8.35 -3.94 -9.67
N GLN A 63 7.73 -3.41 -8.60
CA GLN A 63 7.94 -3.87 -7.22
C GLN A 63 6.85 -4.84 -6.75
N LEU A 64 5.73 -4.93 -7.45
CA LEU A 64 4.57 -5.74 -7.03
C LEU A 64 4.92 -7.21 -6.80
N GLY A 65 5.79 -7.77 -7.66
CA GLY A 65 6.23 -9.15 -7.59
C GLY A 65 7.08 -9.49 -6.36
N SER A 66 7.70 -8.50 -5.71
CA SER A 66 8.58 -8.69 -4.56
C SER A 66 7.91 -8.47 -3.20
N VAL A 67 6.70 -7.91 -3.14
CA VAL A 67 6.02 -7.64 -1.86
C VAL A 67 5.60 -8.94 -1.17
N ARG A 68 6.02 -9.13 0.10
CA ARG A 68 5.72 -10.31 0.92
C ARG A 68 5.13 -9.97 2.29
N THR A 69 5.25 -8.72 2.74
CA THR A 69 4.82 -8.24 4.05
C THR A 69 3.98 -6.97 3.96
N ILE A 70 3.26 -6.65 5.02
CA ILE A 70 2.54 -5.37 5.13
C ILE A 70 3.51 -4.20 5.15
N ARG A 71 4.70 -4.34 5.76
CA ARG A 71 5.76 -3.31 5.70
C ARG A 71 6.14 -2.97 4.26
N GLU A 72 6.45 -3.97 3.45
CA GLU A 72 6.81 -3.77 2.03
C GLU A 72 5.64 -3.23 1.21
N LEU A 73 4.39 -3.54 1.60
CA LEU A 73 3.21 -2.96 0.98
C LEU A 73 3.05 -1.47 1.34
N LEU A 74 3.38 -1.09 2.58
CA LEU A 74 3.46 0.31 2.99
C LEU A 74 4.59 1.03 2.24
N ASP A 75 5.74 0.39 2.02
CA ASP A 75 6.82 0.92 1.17
C ASP A 75 6.35 1.19 -0.26
N LEU A 76 5.57 0.27 -0.84
CA LEU A 76 4.96 0.48 -2.16
C LEU A 76 4.04 1.71 -2.20
N GLY A 77 3.25 1.91 -1.14
CA GLY A 77 2.40 3.10 -0.99
C GLY A 77 3.20 4.39 -0.80
N ARG A 78 4.34 4.34 -0.09
CA ARG A 78 5.27 5.47 0.03
C ARG A 78 5.83 5.86 -1.33
N VAL A 79 6.29 4.90 -2.13
CA VAL A 79 6.77 5.17 -3.49
C VAL A 79 5.71 5.87 -4.34
N ALA A 80 4.45 5.44 -4.25
CA ALA A 80 3.34 6.07 -4.97
C ALA A 80 3.13 7.53 -4.55
N ARG A 81 3.11 7.77 -3.23
CA ARG A 81 2.95 9.10 -2.66
C ARG A 81 4.12 10.02 -2.97
N GLU A 82 5.35 9.53 -2.88
CA GLU A 82 6.58 10.27 -3.18
C GLU A 82 6.63 10.66 -4.66
N ALA A 83 6.34 9.72 -5.57
CA ALA A 83 6.25 10.01 -6.99
C ALA A 83 5.23 11.13 -7.26
N TRP A 84 4.05 11.04 -6.66
CA TRP A 84 3.03 12.09 -6.75
C TRP A 84 3.49 13.43 -6.13
N GLY A 85 4.12 13.41 -4.96
CA GLY A 85 4.60 14.61 -4.27
C GLY A 85 5.68 15.35 -5.07
N HIS A 86 6.63 14.60 -5.67
CA HIS A 86 7.66 15.14 -6.54
C HIS A 86 7.09 15.82 -7.79
N GLU A 87 6.05 15.25 -8.40
CA GLU A 87 5.40 15.85 -9.57
C GLU A 87 4.56 17.09 -9.22
N ASN A 88 4.06 17.19 -7.99
CA ASN A 88 3.15 18.27 -7.56
C ASN A 88 3.77 19.31 -6.61
N GLY A 89 5.07 19.20 -6.31
CA GLY A 89 5.77 20.16 -5.44
C GLY A 89 5.37 20.09 -3.96
N HIS A 90 4.79 18.97 -3.52
CA HIS A 90 4.46 18.73 -2.11
C HIS A 90 5.60 17.99 -1.44
N GLY A 91 6.60 18.75 -0.98
CA GLY A 91 7.69 18.28 -0.10
C GLY A 91 7.53 18.77 1.33
#